data_AF-A0A6S7FL36-F1
#
_entry.id   AF-A0A6S7FL36-F1
#
_cell.length_a   1.000
_cell.length_b   1.000
_cell.length_c   1.000
_cell.angle_alpha   90.00
_cell.angle_beta   90.00
_cell.angle_gamma   90.00
#
_symmetry.space_group_name_H-M   'P 1'
#
loop_
_entity.id
_entity.type
_entity.pdbx_description
1 polymer ?
#
loop_
_entity_poly.entity_id
_entity_poly.type
_entity_poly.pdbx_seq_one_letter_code
_entity_poly.pdbx_strand_id
1 'polypeptide(L)'
;MSRLRAQSTHWEVTCSFQTNSVDIYRDYARASFKEFDVLDFVGVKVCKKMEYINIRGQQCTQCTVGWFAKLNQWALHIDGPASTTCQFKPGKDAVFTEDSFGHYWATNKKFRCTTSPDATTNYWFGGYS
;
A
#
# COMPACT_ATOMS: atom_id res chain seq x y z
N MET A 1 19.31 3.64 -6.01
CA MET A 1 18.53 3.73 -4.76
C MET A 1 19.25 3.18 -3.50
N SER A 2 20.58 2.99 -3.53
CA SER A 2 21.33 2.36 -2.44
C SER A 2 21.38 3.16 -1.13
N ARG A 3 21.44 4.50 -1.20
CA ARG A 3 21.44 5.35 0.01
C ARG A 3 20.11 5.33 0.78
N LEU A 4 18.97 5.34 0.07
CA LEU A 4 17.65 5.25 0.70
C LEU A 4 17.52 3.97 1.52
N ARG A 5 17.92 2.83 0.94
CA ARG A 5 17.98 1.53 1.64
C ARG A 5 18.89 1.54 2.86
N ALA A 6 20.06 2.17 2.73
CA ALA A 6 21.03 2.21 3.82
C ALA A 6 20.61 3.11 4.99
N GLN A 7 19.70 4.06 4.75
CA GLN A 7 19.30 5.08 5.73
C GLN A 7 17.86 4.92 6.23
N SER A 8 17.10 3.97 5.68
CA SER A 8 15.69 3.72 6.04
C SER A 8 15.52 2.27 6.48
N THR A 9 14.91 2.07 7.63
CA THR A 9 14.54 0.72 8.11
C THR A 9 13.16 0.31 7.63
N HIS A 10 12.30 1.29 7.35
CA HIS A 10 10.91 1.11 6.98
C HIS A 10 10.52 1.98 5.80
N TRP A 11 9.40 1.62 5.22
CA TRP A 11 8.65 2.49 4.35
C TRP A 11 7.17 2.41 4.71
N GLU A 12 6.48 3.50 4.42
CA GLU A 12 5.05 3.61 4.62
C GLU A 12 4.40 4.30 3.42
N VAL A 13 3.13 4.02 3.21
CA VAL A 13 2.32 4.63 2.17
C VAL A 13 0.99 5.05 2.75
N THR A 14 0.52 6.25 2.39
CA THR A 14 -0.76 6.80 2.82
C THR A 14 -1.36 7.70 1.75
N CYS A 15 -2.57 8.19 2.01
CA CYS A 15 -3.34 8.99 1.06
C CYS A 15 -3.52 10.44 1.54
N SER A 16 -3.19 11.41 0.66
CA SER A 16 -3.38 12.85 0.89
C SER A 16 -2.88 13.30 2.25
N PHE A 17 -1.62 12.97 2.55
CA PHE A 17 -1.00 13.21 3.86
C PHE A 17 -1.10 14.68 4.29
N GLN A 18 -0.92 15.60 3.34
CA GLN A 18 -0.91 17.04 3.61
C GLN A 18 -2.24 17.57 4.14
N THR A 19 -3.36 16.91 3.84
CA THR A 19 -4.71 17.39 4.18
C THR A 19 -5.37 16.60 5.31
N ASN A 20 -4.78 15.48 5.75
CA ASN A 20 -5.42 14.51 6.63
C ASN A 20 -4.62 14.23 7.91
N SER A 21 -4.40 15.25 8.74
CA SER A 21 -3.59 15.14 9.96
C SER A 21 -4.25 14.37 11.12
N VAL A 22 -5.55 14.10 11.06
CA VAL A 22 -6.33 13.55 12.19
C VAL A 22 -6.36 12.01 12.21
N ASP A 23 -6.21 11.35 11.06
CA ASP A 23 -6.28 9.88 10.95
C ASP A 23 -5.23 9.37 9.95
N ILE A 24 -3.97 9.32 10.37
CA ILE A 24 -2.87 8.90 9.50
C ILE A 24 -2.88 7.40 9.20
N TYR A 25 -3.56 6.58 10.02
CA TYR A 25 -3.53 5.12 9.96
C TYR A 25 -4.66 4.47 9.19
N ARG A 26 -5.74 5.19 8.86
CA ARG A 26 -6.67 4.75 7.82
C ARG A 26 -5.97 4.75 6.46
N ASP A 27 -6.34 3.90 5.51
CA ASP A 27 -5.78 3.93 4.14
C ASP A 27 -4.26 4.11 4.13
N TYR A 28 -3.58 3.26 4.89
CA TYR A 28 -2.17 3.36 5.24
C TYR A 28 -1.57 1.95 5.28
N ALA A 29 -0.32 1.82 4.85
CA ALA A 29 0.43 0.58 5.02
C ALA A 29 1.88 0.87 5.37
N ARG A 30 2.47 -0.03 6.17
CA ARG A 30 3.87 0.05 6.63
C ARG A 30 4.54 -1.30 6.61
N ALA A 31 5.77 -1.34 6.12
CA ALA A 31 6.63 -2.51 6.17
C ALA A 31 8.08 -2.13 6.43
N SER A 32 8.85 -3.09 6.94
CA SER A 32 10.30 -2.96 6.98
C SER A 32 10.91 -3.30 5.63
N PHE A 33 12.01 -2.64 5.29
CA PHE A 33 12.78 -2.95 4.07
C PHE A 33 13.31 -4.39 4.07
N LYS A 34 13.55 -4.98 5.25
CA LYS A 34 14.01 -6.36 5.41
C LYS A 34 12.97 -7.38 4.91
N GLU A 35 11.70 -7.15 5.23
CA GLU A 35 10.60 -8.04 4.84
C GLU A 35 10.10 -7.73 3.44
N PHE A 36 10.13 -6.44 3.07
CA PHE A 36 9.65 -5.97 1.79
C PHE A 36 10.43 -4.76 1.29
N ASP A 37 11.44 -5.00 0.47
CA ASP A 37 12.10 -3.95 -0.32
C ASP A 37 11.22 -3.54 -1.50
N VAL A 38 10.58 -2.39 -1.35
CA VAL A 38 9.65 -1.82 -2.33
C VAL A 38 10.35 -1.14 -3.51
N LEU A 39 11.62 -0.76 -3.34
CA LEU A 39 12.33 0.09 -4.29
C LEU A 39 12.79 -0.67 -5.55
N ASP A 40 13.01 -1.98 -5.45
CA ASP A 40 13.33 -2.86 -6.60
C ASP A 40 12.24 -3.94 -6.81
N PHE A 41 11.06 -3.77 -6.20
CA PHE A 41 10.03 -4.80 -6.28
C PHE A 41 9.42 -4.89 -7.69
N VAL A 42 9.40 -6.11 -8.22
CA VAL A 42 8.65 -6.50 -9.41
C VAL A 42 7.99 -7.84 -9.10
N GLY A 43 6.68 -7.93 -9.28
CA GLY A 43 5.92 -9.13 -8.96
C GLY A 43 4.43 -8.93 -9.19
N VAL A 44 3.74 -10.01 -9.54
CA VAL A 44 2.28 -10.07 -9.66
C VAL A 44 1.79 -10.89 -8.47
N LYS A 45 0.88 -10.35 -7.65
CA LYS A 45 0.20 -11.12 -6.59
C LYS A 45 1.17 -11.73 -5.56
N VAL A 46 2.27 -11.05 -5.25
CA VAL A 46 3.27 -11.58 -4.30
C VAL A 46 2.89 -11.20 -2.88
N CYS A 47 2.76 -12.20 -2.00
CA CYS A 47 2.52 -11.96 -0.59
C CYS A 47 3.76 -11.35 0.08
N LYS A 48 3.62 -10.13 0.59
CA LYS A 48 4.65 -9.45 1.38
C LYS A 48 4.14 -9.17 2.78
N LYS A 49 5.02 -9.35 3.76
CA LYS A 49 4.69 -9.12 5.16
C LYS A 49 4.62 -7.61 5.42
N MET A 50 3.50 -7.19 5.99
CA MET A 50 3.26 -5.82 6.43
C MET A 50 3.25 -5.79 7.95
N GLU A 51 3.83 -4.75 8.52
CA GLU A 51 3.72 -4.49 9.97
C GLU A 51 2.31 -4.05 10.32
N TYR A 52 1.75 -3.18 9.49
CA TYR A 52 0.39 -2.69 9.55
C TYR A 52 -0.11 -2.41 8.14
N ILE A 53 -1.37 -2.72 7.89
CA ILE A 53 -2.11 -2.24 6.72
C ILE A 53 -3.54 -1.92 7.12
N ASN A 54 -4.09 -0.89 6.50
CA ASN A 54 -5.48 -0.51 6.58
C ASN A 54 -5.96 -0.04 5.20
N ILE A 55 -7.04 -0.63 4.71
CA ILE A 55 -7.77 -0.14 3.55
C ILE A 55 -9.22 0.02 3.99
N ARG A 56 -9.69 1.26 4.00
CA ARG A 56 -11.06 1.68 4.32
C ARG A 56 -11.57 1.18 5.68
N GLY A 57 -10.68 1.10 6.67
CA GLY A 57 -10.99 0.62 8.02
C GLY A 57 -10.83 -0.89 8.21
N GLN A 58 -10.63 -1.66 7.13
CA GLN A 58 -10.23 -3.06 7.23
C GLN A 58 -8.72 -3.12 7.47
N GLN A 59 -8.32 -3.49 8.69
CA GLN A 59 -6.92 -3.50 9.09
C GLN A 59 -6.39 -4.90 9.36
N CYS A 60 -5.07 -5.02 9.32
CA CYS A 60 -4.34 -6.22 9.68
C CYS A 60 -2.91 -5.87 10.10
N THR A 61 -2.37 -6.61 11.06
CA THR A 61 -1.00 -6.42 11.58
C THR A 61 -0.20 -7.71 11.45
N GLN A 62 1.10 -7.57 11.22
CA GLN A 62 2.04 -8.69 11.09
C GLN A 62 1.54 -9.79 10.12
N CYS A 63 0.95 -9.36 9.01
CA CYS A 63 0.29 -10.24 8.08
C CYS A 63 0.73 -10.00 6.64
N THR A 64 0.41 -10.95 5.79
CA THR A 64 0.76 -10.88 4.37
C THR A 64 -0.31 -10.21 3.54
N VAL A 65 0.13 -9.37 2.60
CA VAL A 65 -0.70 -8.66 1.63
C VAL A 65 -0.17 -8.93 0.22
N GLY A 66 -1.05 -9.10 -0.75
CA GLY A 66 -0.64 -9.30 -2.14
C GLY A 66 -0.31 -7.98 -2.81
N TRP A 67 0.94 -7.82 -3.23
CA TRP A 67 1.43 -6.64 -3.92
C TRP A 67 1.76 -6.91 -5.38
N PHE A 68 1.63 -5.85 -6.17
CA PHE A 68 1.80 -5.82 -7.61
C PHE A 68 2.74 -4.66 -7.98
N ALA A 69 3.90 -4.94 -8.60
CA ALA A 69 4.61 -3.98 -9.45
C ALA A 69 5.13 -4.64 -10.77
N LYS A 70 5.10 -3.91 -11.89
CA LYS A 70 5.69 -4.37 -13.17
C LYS A 70 6.29 -3.22 -13.95
N LEU A 71 7.56 -3.41 -14.30
CA LEU A 71 8.36 -2.48 -15.07
C LEU A 71 7.62 -2.05 -16.34
N ASN A 72 7.60 -0.73 -16.58
CA ASN A 72 6.96 -0.09 -17.72
C ASN A 72 5.45 -0.35 -17.88
N GLN A 73 4.76 -0.84 -16.84
CA GLN A 73 3.31 -1.10 -16.92
C GLN A 73 2.53 -0.53 -15.74
N TRP A 74 2.88 -0.90 -14.52
CA TRP A 74 2.20 -0.43 -13.31
C TRP A 74 3.20 -0.26 -12.17
N ALA A 75 3.05 0.86 -11.47
CA ALA A 75 3.77 1.11 -10.22
C ALA A 75 3.35 0.09 -9.15
N LEU A 76 4.05 0.09 -8.03
CA LEU A 76 3.62 -0.66 -6.85
C LEU A 76 2.17 -0.31 -6.54
N HIS A 77 1.34 -1.32 -6.31
CA HIS A 77 -0.03 -1.21 -5.83
C HIS A 77 -0.50 -2.53 -5.22
N ILE A 78 -1.68 -2.49 -4.61
CA ILE A 78 -2.48 -3.66 -4.27
C ILE A 78 -3.63 -3.72 -5.25
N ASP A 79 -3.84 -4.90 -5.84
CA ASP A 79 -5.03 -5.21 -6.63
C ASP A 79 -5.97 -6.04 -5.73
N GLY A 80 -7.02 -5.39 -5.22
CA GLY A 80 -8.03 -5.95 -4.32
C GLY A 80 -8.80 -7.10 -4.96
N PRO A 81 -9.74 -7.73 -4.24
CA PRO A 81 -9.80 -9.16 -3.89
C PRO A 81 -9.32 -10.20 -4.94
N ALA A 82 -8.23 -9.94 -5.69
CA ALA A 82 -7.69 -10.79 -6.72
C ALA A 82 -6.97 -11.99 -6.08
N SER A 83 -7.75 -12.92 -5.54
CA SER A 83 -7.41 -14.33 -5.31
C SER A 83 -6.10 -14.58 -4.54
N THR A 84 -5.64 -13.67 -3.68
CA THR A 84 -4.36 -13.89 -2.99
C THR A 84 -4.52 -14.97 -1.92
N THR A 85 -3.52 -15.85 -1.80
CA THR A 85 -3.38 -16.75 -0.62
C THR A 85 -2.91 -15.98 0.61
N CYS A 86 -2.66 -14.67 0.48
CA CYS A 86 -2.22 -13.81 1.57
C CYS A 86 -3.34 -13.61 2.60
N GLN A 87 -2.94 -13.26 3.82
CA GLN A 87 -3.81 -13.19 4.99
C GLN A 87 -4.76 -11.98 4.94
N PHE A 88 -4.30 -10.83 4.46
CA PHE A 88 -5.15 -9.66 4.34
C PHE A 88 -6.24 -9.88 3.29
N LYS A 89 -7.50 -9.66 3.69
CA LYS A 89 -8.66 -9.72 2.81
C LYS A 89 -9.31 -8.32 2.78
N PRO A 90 -9.64 -7.79 1.59
CA PRO A 90 -10.36 -6.52 1.48
C PRO A 90 -11.72 -6.57 2.18
N GLY A 91 -12.26 -5.39 2.52
CA GLY A 91 -13.60 -5.26 3.08
C GLY A 91 -14.70 -5.76 2.11
N LYS A 92 -15.88 -6.10 2.65
CA LYS A 92 -17.02 -6.62 1.87
C LYS A 92 -17.51 -5.69 0.76
N ASP A 93 -17.29 -4.39 0.92
CA ASP A 93 -17.64 -3.35 -0.05
C ASP A 93 -16.48 -3.00 -1.00
N ALA A 94 -15.47 -3.87 -1.09
CA ALA A 94 -14.43 -3.76 -2.10
C ALA A 94 -14.98 -3.97 -3.52
N VAL A 95 -14.51 -3.14 -4.44
CA VAL A 95 -14.75 -3.31 -5.87
C VAL A 95 -13.93 -4.50 -6.37
N PHE A 96 -14.42 -5.19 -7.40
CA PHE A 96 -13.65 -6.23 -8.08
C PHE A 96 -12.36 -5.59 -8.63
N THR A 97 -11.21 -6.22 -8.35
CA THR A 97 -9.87 -5.69 -8.70
C THR A 97 -9.62 -4.26 -8.21
N GLU A 98 -10.10 -3.92 -7.00
CA GLU A 98 -9.93 -2.56 -6.41
C GLU A 98 -8.46 -2.23 -6.19
N ASP A 99 -7.93 -1.28 -6.95
CA ASP A 99 -6.56 -0.84 -6.85
C ASP A 99 -6.35 0.12 -5.66
N SER A 100 -5.25 -0.07 -4.95
CA SER A 100 -4.83 0.78 -3.84
C SER A 100 -3.33 1.07 -3.89
N PHE A 101 -2.97 2.29 -3.47
CA PHE A 101 -1.58 2.77 -3.34
C PHE A 101 -0.73 2.73 -4.62
N GLY A 102 -1.06 3.52 -5.66
CA GLY A 102 -0.11 3.82 -6.76
C GLY A 102 -0.51 3.39 -8.17
N HIS A 103 -1.56 2.59 -8.32
CA HIS A 103 -2.25 2.32 -9.58
C HIS A 103 -3.76 2.46 -9.34
N TYR A 104 -4.54 2.91 -10.33
CA TYR A 104 -5.95 3.28 -10.14
C TYR A 104 -6.81 3.02 -11.39
N TRP A 105 -6.96 1.75 -11.77
CA TRP A 105 -7.88 1.34 -12.84
C TRP A 105 -9.29 1.07 -12.28
N ALA A 106 -9.41 0.17 -11.30
CA ALA A 106 -10.67 -0.06 -10.59
C ALA A 106 -10.59 0.60 -9.20
N THR A 107 -11.45 1.57 -8.93
CA THR A 107 -11.31 2.44 -7.75
C THR A 107 -12.57 2.45 -6.88
N ASN A 108 -12.41 2.88 -5.63
CA ASN A 108 -13.50 3.04 -4.69
C ASN A 108 -13.40 4.40 -4.02
N LYS A 109 -14.40 5.27 -4.20
CA LYS A 109 -14.37 6.65 -3.65
C LYS A 109 -14.33 6.71 -2.13
N LYS A 110 -14.55 5.60 -1.42
CA LYS A 110 -14.37 5.51 0.03
C LYS A 110 -12.89 5.36 0.46
N PHE A 111 -12.00 5.02 -0.47
CA PHE A 111 -10.56 4.95 -0.26
C PHE A 111 -9.94 6.33 -0.50
N ARG A 112 -9.20 6.85 0.48
CA ARG A 112 -8.74 8.25 0.48
C ARG A 112 -7.88 8.65 -0.71
N CYS A 113 -7.14 7.73 -1.32
CA CYS A 113 -6.34 8.04 -2.50
C CYS A 113 -7.19 8.22 -3.77
N THR A 114 -8.48 7.92 -3.73
CA THR A 114 -9.40 7.97 -4.87
C THR A 114 -10.71 8.71 -4.56
N THR A 115 -10.72 9.53 -3.49
CA THR A 115 -11.89 10.34 -3.11
C THR A 115 -12.16 11.48 -4.10
N SER A 116 -11.10 12.05 -4.68
CA SER A 116 -11.16 13.14 -5.66
C SER A 116 -9.98 13.04 -6.65
N PRO A 117 -10.02 13.77 -7.79
CA PRO A 117 -8.89 13.86 -8.72
C PRO A 117 -7.62 14.45 -8.10
N ASP A 118 -7.76 15.25 -7.04
CA ASP A 118 -6.63 15.89 -6.33
C ASP A 118 -6.07 15.02 -5.20
N ALA A 119 -6.66 13.84 -4.96
CA ALA A 119 -6.15 12.91 -3.97
C ALA A 119 -4.78 12.38 -4.39
N THR A 120 -3.88 12.21 -3.42
CA THR A 120 -2.51 11.76 -3.69
C THR A 120 -2.18 10.48 -2.95
N THR A 121 -1.23 9.71 -3.49
CA THR A 121 -0.54 8.64 -2.77
C THR A 121 0.83 9.15 -2.37
N ASN A 122 1.18 9.03 -1.09
CA ASN A 122 2.45 9.51 -0.56
C ASN A 122 3.22 8.35 0.06
N TYR A 123 4.44 8.11 -0.44
CA TYR A 123 5.39 7.16 0.13
C TYR A 123 6.40 7.89 0.99
N TRP A 124 6.69 7.31 2.16
CA TRP A 124 7.73 7.78 3.05
C TRP A 124 8.74 6.67 3.29
N PHE A 125 10.02 7.04 3.23
CA PHE A 125 11.14 6.16 3.49
C PHE A 125 11.88 6.71 4.70
N GLY A 126 11.98 5.90 5.75
CA GLY A 126 12.61 6.35 6.98
C GLY A 126 12.62 5.26 8.04
N GLY A 127 12.97 5.64 9.25
CA GLY A 127 12.97 4.74 10.38
C GLY A 127 12.97 5.56 11.64
N TYR A 128 11.92 5.45 12.44
CA TYR A 128 12.02 5.81 13.84
C TYR A 128 12.95 4.79 14.52
N SER A 129 13.88 5.32 15.32
CA SER A 129 14.72 4.59 16.29
C SER A 129 13.89 3.72 17.22
#